data_AF-A0A2G5KXY6-F1
#
_entry.id   AF-A0A2G5KXY6-F1
#
_cell.length_a   1.000
_cell.length_b   1.000
_cell.length_c   1.000
_cell.angle_alpha   90.00
_cell.angle_beta   90.00
_cell.angle_gamma   90.00
#
_symmetry.space_group_name_H-M   'P 1'
#
loop_
_entity.id
_entity.type
_entity.pdbx_description
1 polymer ?
#
loop_
_entity_poly.entity_id
_entity_poly.type
_entity_poly.pdbx_seq_one_letter_code
_entity_poly.pdbx_strand_id
1 'polypeptide(L)'
;MSVEVISYKDISIVYTDLSNKTIEEGTQTLQQAVEVVSQFPLGSVYSLLNVEGIRFNSQYLDEIKKVGKLNAPYVKGTAAVGLTSMTKLIGRAIIKFTGRKAELCETIDDAKEWLYQVSQGVK
;
A
#
# COMPACT_ATOMS: atom_id res chain seq x y z
N MET A 1 -13.35 2.40 8.44
CA MET A 1 -13.46 1.41 7.35
C MET A 1 -12.06 0.90 7.03
N SER A 2 -11.90 -0.32 6.54
CA SER A 2 -10.57 -0.93 6.31
C SER A 2 -9.85 -0.40 5.07
N VAL A 3 -10.63 0.12 4.11
CA VAL A 3 -10.16 0.78 2.89
C VAL A 3 -10.99 2.04 2.70
N GLU A 4 -10.34 3.17 2.47
CA GLU A 4 -11.00 4.45 2.26
C GLU A 4 -10.23 5.33 1.27
N VAL A 5 -10.94 6.25 0.62
CA VAL A 5 -10.33 7.27 -0.23
C VAL A 5 -10.20 8.54 0.60
N ILE A 6 -8.97 8.95 0.87
CA ILE A 6 -8.66 10.16 1.62
C ILE A 6 -8.08 11.22 0.69
N SER A 7 -8.34 12.49 1.00
CA SER A 7 -7.75 13.63 0.28
C SER A 7 -6.49 14.09 0.99
N TYR A 8 -5.45 14.41 0.21
CA TYR A 8 -4.26 15.08 0.70
C TYR A 8 -3.81 16.11 -0.34
N LYS A 9 -3.85 17.39 0.04
CA LYS A 9 -3.67 18.51 -0.90
C LYS A 9 -4.65 18.38 -2.08
N ASP A 10 -4.15 18.27 -3.30
CA ASP A 10 -4.90 18.14 -4.56
C ASP A 10 -4.95 16.68 -5.09
N ILE A 11 -4.49 15.68 -4.31
CA ILE A 11 -4.55 14.28 -4.70
C ILE A 11 -5.51 13.45 -3.82
N SER A 12 -6.06 12.41 -4.43
CA SER A 12 -6.81 11.36 -3.74
C SER A 12 -5.90 10.15 -3.52
N ILE A 13 -5.92 9.62 -2.30
CA ILE A 13 -5.12 8.47 -1.87
C ILE A 13 -6.08 7.35 -1.45
N VAL A 14 -5.86 6.14 -1.96
CA VAL A 14 -6.51 4.93 -1.44
C VAL A 14 -5.72 4.46 -0.23
N TYR A 15 -6.26 4.69 0.95
CA TYR A 15 -5.71 4.25 2.23
C TYR A 15 -6.25 2.86 2.57
N THR A 16 -5.34 1.92 2.82
CA THR A 16 -5.62 0.55 3.24
C THR A 16 -5.04 0.32 4.63
N ASP A 17 -5.89 0.15 5.62
CA ASP A 17 -5.48 -0.08 6.99
C ASP A 17 -5.45 -1.58 7.30
N LEU A 18 -4.24 -2.13 7.44
CA LEU A 18 -3.97 -3.50 7.87
C LEU A 18 -3.45 -3.57 9.31
N SER A 19 -3.48 -2.46 10.04
CA SER A 19 -2.87 -2.38 11.37
C SER A 19 -3.54 -3.33 12.35
N ASN A 20 -2.72 -4.07 13.09
CA ASN A 20 -3.11 -5.05 14.11
C ASN A 20 -4.10 -6.13 13.66
N LYS A 21 -4.27 -6.31 12.35
CA LYS A 21 -5.16 -7.32 11.80
C LYS A 21 -4.56 -8.71 11.85
N THR A 22 -5.42 -9.69 12.06
CA THR A 22 -5.11 -11.09 11.78
C THR A 22 -4.87 -11.29 10.27
N ILE A 23 -4.29 -12.41 9.90
CA ILE A 23 -4.06 -12.76 8.49
C ILE A 23 -5.39 -12.85 7.73
N GLU A 24 -6.45 -13.35 8.37
CA GLU A 24 -7.77 -13.47 7.75
C GLU A 24 -8.40 -12.10 7.48
N GLU A 25 -8.47 -11.24 8.50
CA GLU A 25 -8.99 -9.87 8.37
C GLU A 25 -8.16 -9.03 7.38
N GLY A 26 -6.83 -9.22 7.41
CA GLY A 26 -5.92 -8.60 6.47
C GLY A 26 -6.17 -9.04 5.04
N THR A 27 -6.42 -10.34 4.82
CA THR A 27 -6.76 -10.89 3.49
C THR A 27 -8.07 -10.30 2.96
N GLN A 28 -9.11 -10.23 3.79
CA GLN A 28 -10.38 -9.59 3.42
C GLN A 28 -10.18 -8.11 3.07
N THR A 29 -9.35 -7.41 3.85
CA THR A 29 -9.03 -5.99 3.59
C THR A 29 -8.27 -5.81 2.28
N LEU A 30 -7.34 -6.70 1.95
CA LEU A 30 -6.62 -6.68 0.68
C LEU A 30 -7.55 -6.94 -0.50
N GLN A 31 -8.55 -7.82 -0.35
CA GLN A 31 -9.58 -8.06 -1.38
C GLN A 31 -10.44 -6.81 -1.61
N GLN A 32 -10.89 -6.16 -0.53
CA GLN A 32 -11.59 -4.87 -0.62
C GLN A 32 -10.74 -3.82 -1.32
N ALA A 33 -9.42 -3.81 -1.07
CA ALA A 33 -8.52 -2.89 -1.75
C ALA A 33 -8.45 -3.15 -3.27
N VAL A 34 -8.48 -4.41 -3.71
CA VAL A 34 -8.58 -4.73 -5.16
C VAL A 34 -9.87 -4.20 -5.75
N GLU A 35 -11.00 -4.44 -5.08
CA GLU A 35 -12.31 -3.97 -5.54
C GLU A 35 -12.33 -2.45 -5.71
N VAL A 36 -11.91 -1.70 -4.68
CA VAL A 36 -11.85 -0.23 -4.70
C VAL A 36 -10.88 0.28 -5.76
N VAL A 37 -9.64 -0.22 -5.79
CA VAL A 37 -8.60 0.25 -6.72
C VAL A 37 -8.99 0.00 -8.18
N SER A 38 -9.67 -1.10 -8.48
CA SER A 38 -10.09 -1.44 -9.84
C SER A 38 -11.15 -0.51 -10.43
N GLN A 39 -11.82 0.31 -9.61
CA GLN A 39 -12.79 1.31 -10.07
C GLN A 39 -12.13 2.58 -10.62
N PHE A 40 -10.83 2.76 -10.40
CA PHE A 40 -10.10 3.95 -10.84
C PHE A 40 -9.54 3.77 -12.26
N PRO A 41 -9.26 4.87 -12.99
CA PRO A 41 -8.52 4.81 -14.23
C PRO A 41 -7.13 4.18 -14.06
N LEU A 42 -6.61 3.58 -15.14
CA LEU A 42 -5.26 3.03 -15.16
C LEU A 42 -4.21 4.10 -14.80
N GLY A 43 -3.21 3.72 -14.00
CA GLY A 43 -2.10 4.58 -13.60
C GLY A 43 -2.48 5.85 -12.82
N SER A 44 -3.65 5.90 -12.17
CA SER A 44 -4.16 7.09 -11.47
C SER A 44 -4.07 7.02 -9.94
N VAL A 45 -3.96 5.83 -9.35
CA VAL A 45 -4.10 5.63 -7.90
C VAL A 45 -2.79 5.88 -7.17
N TYR A 46 -2.86 6.65 -6.08
CA TYR A 46 -1.84 6.70 -5.03
C TYR A 46 -2.30 5.82 -3.87
N SER A 47 -1.51 4.82 -3.50
CA SER A 47 -1.90 3.83 -2.48
C SER A 47 -1.07 4.01 -1.22
N LEU A 48 -1.72 4.08 -0.06
CA LEU A 48 -1.07 4.18 1.24
C LEU A 48 -1.50 2.98 2.10
N LEU A 49 -0.53 2.20 2.59
CA LEU A 49 -0.80 1.04 3.44
C LEU A 49 -0.30 1.31 4.86
N ASN A 50 -1.14 1.08 5.85
CA ASN A 50 -0.70 0.93 7.23
C ASN A 50 -0.58 -0.56 7.55
N VAL A 51 0.62 -1.03 7.89
CA VAL A 51 0.89 -2.44 8.22
C VAL A 51 1.39 -2.61 9.66
N GLU A 52 1.12 -1.63 10.52
CA GLU A 52 1.55 -1.66 11.93
C GLU A 52 1.06 -2.91 12.66
N GLY A 53 1.93 -3.57 13.43
CA GLY A 53 1.55 -4.73 14.24
C GLY A 53 1.15 -5.99 13.46
N ILE A 54 1.24 -5.97 12.13
CA ILE A 54 0.87 -7.11 11.30
C ILE A 54 1.84 -8.27 11.49
N ARG A 55 1.31 -9.50 11.48
CA ARG A 55 2.13 -10.71 11.45
C ARG A 55 2.22 -11.24 10.03
N PHE A 56 3.42 -11.58 9.60
CA PHE A 56 3.67 -12.17 8.29
C PHE A 56 3.94 -13.67 8.41
N ASN A 57 3.40 -14.43 7.46
CA ASN A 57 3.88 -15.77 7.12
C ASN A 57 4.03 -15.86 5.58
N SER A 58 4.59 -16.95 5.09
CA SER A 58 4.83 -17.12 3.64
C SER A 58 3.55 -17.00 2.81
N GLN A 59 2.47 -17.65 3.23
CA GLN A 59 1.18 -17.63 2.53
C GLN A 59 0.62 -16.20 2.42
N TYR A 60 0.68 -15.43 3.49
CA TYR A 60 0.16 -14.07 3.51
C TYR A 60 1.03 -13.11 2.69
N LEU A 61 2.35 -13.32 2.67
CA LEU A 61 3.24 -12.59 1.77
C LEU A 61 2.93 -12.87 0.30
N ASP A 62 2.55 -14.10 -0.05
CA ASP A 62 2.17 -14.44 -1.42
C ASP A 62 0.85 -13.79 -1.83
N GLU A 63 -0.12 -13.69 -0.92
CA GLU A 63 -1.35 -12.94 -1.16
C GLU A 63 -1.08 -11.43 -1.34
N ILE A 64 -0.21 -10.83 -0.52
CA ILE A 64 0.23 -9.43 -0.68
C ILE A 64 0.88 -9.22 -2.06
N LYS A 65 1.77 -10.12 -2.49
CA LYS A 65 2.39 -10.04 -3.84
C LYS A 65 1.34 -10.14 -4.95
N LYS A 66 0.37 -11.05 -4.80
CA LYS A 66 -0.72 -11.24 -5.77
C LYS A 66 -1.60 -10.00 -5.87
N VAL A 67 -2.03 -9.43 -4.76
CA VAL A 67 -2.80 -8.18 -4.72
C VAL A 67 -2.00 -7.01 -5.27
N GLY A 68 -0.70 -6.94 -4.96
CA GLY A 68 0.22 -5.99 -5.57
C GLY A 68 0.29 -6.12 -7.10
N LYS A 69 0.16 -7.31 -7.68
CA LYS A 69 0.09 -7.50 -9.13
C LYS A 69 -1.26 -7.08 -9.71
N LEU A 70 -2.36 -7.45 -9.05
CA LEU A 70 -3.72 -7.08 -9.49
C LEU A 70 -3.91 -5.56 -9.51
N ASN A 71 -3.37 -4.85 -8.51
CA ASN A 71 -3.47 -3.41 -8.42
C ASN A 71 -2.43 -2.67 -9.30
N ALA A 72 -1.45 -3.36 -9.90
CA ALA A 72 -0.35 -2.72 -10.63
C ALA A 72 -0.80 -1.85 -11.82
N PRO A 73 -1.80 -2.25 -12.64
CA PRO A 73 -2.25 -1.42 -13.76
C PRO A 73 -2.85 -0.07 -13.34
N TYR A 74 -3.34 0.03 -12.11
CA TYR A 74 -4.07 1.19 -11.60
C TYR A 74 -3.20 2.13 -10.77
N VAL A 75 -2.17 1.60 -10.11
CA VAL A 75 -1.42 2.35 -9.09
C VAL A 75 -0.15 2.98 -9.65
N LYS A 76 -0.01 4.28 -9.42
CA LYS A 76 1.14 5.11 -9.82
C LYS A 76 2.26 5.13 -8.76
N GLY A 77 1.89 5.02 -7.48
CA GLY A 77 2.83 5.01 -6.36
C GLY A 77 2.23 4.33 -5.13
N THR A 78 3.07 3.68 -4.33
CA THR A 78 2.66 3.01 -3.09
C THR A 78 3.55 3.43 -1.93
N ALA A 79 2.97 3.96 -0.85
CA ALA A 79 3.69 4.20 0.40
C ALA A 79 3.19 3.23 1.47
N ALA A 80 4.08 2.73 2.32
CA ALA A 80 3.72 1.86 3.43
C ALA A 80 4.33 2.36 4.75
N VAL A 81 3.57 2.26 5.84
CA VAL A 81 3.97 2.70 7.19
C VAL A 81 3.76 1.60 8.23
N GLY A 82 4.29 1.77 9.44
CA GLY A 82 4.12 0.80 10.53
C GLY A 82 5.07 -0.39 10.48
N LEU A 83 6.11 -0.33 9.65
CA LEU A 83 7.11 -1.40 9.57
C LEU A 83 8.18 -1.24 10.66
N THR A 84 8.39 -2.28 11.44
CA THR A 84 9.62 -2.49 12.23
C THR A 84 10.84 -2.71 11.33
N SER A 85 12.05 -2.62 11.88
CA SER A 85 13.31 -2.90 11.15
C SER A 85 13.33 -4.25 10.44
N MET A 86 12.82 -5.30 11.09
CA MET A 86 12.73 -6.64 10.49
C MET A 86 11.74 -6.68 9.33
N THR A 87 10.55 -6.11 9.52
CA THR A 87 9.53 -6.07 8.46
C THR A 87 9.90 -5.13 7.32
N LYS A 88 10.73 -4.10 7.55
CA LYS A 88 11.28 -3.24 6.49
C LYS A 88 12.14 -4.04 5.50
N LEU A 89 12.90 -5.02 5.96
CA LEU A 89 13.68 -5.90 5.08
C LEU A 89 12.76 -6.71 4.14
N ILE A 90 11.70 -7.29 4.70
CA ILE A 90 10.68 -8.03 3.94
C ILE A 90 9.98 -7.08 2.95
N GLY A 91 9.56 -5.90 3.39
CA GLY A 91 8.94 -4.88 2.54
C GLY A 91 9.80 -4.50 1.35
N ARG A 92 11.11 -4.25 1.56
CA ARG A 92 12.06 -3.95 0.47
C ARG A 92 12.18 -5.10 -0.53
N ALA A 93 12.16 -6.36 -0.07
CA ALA A 93 12.17 -7.52 -0.95
C ALA A 93 10.90 -7.58 -1.82
N ILE A 94 9.73 -7.27 -1.26
CA ILE A 94 8.46 -7.20 -2.01
C ILE A 94 8.49 -6.06 -3.03
N ILE A 95 8.97 -4.87 -2.65
CA ILE A 95 9.11 -3.74 -3.57
C ILE A 95 10.00 -4.13 -4.76
N LYS A 96 11.17 -4.71 -4.49
CA LYS A 96 12.08 -5.19 -5.54
C LYS A 96 11.43 -6.25 -6.43
N PHE A 97 10.70 -7.21 -5.83
CA PHE A 97 10.02 -8.27 -6.56
C PHE A 97 8.90 -7.76 -7.47
N THR A 98 8.13 -6.79 -6.98
CA THR A 98 7.00 -6.23 -7.73
C THR A 98 7.43 -5.20 -8.77
N GLY A 99 8.63 -4.62 -8.64
CA GLY A 99 9.14 -3.57 -9.52
C GLY A 99 8.35 -2.25 -9.43
N ARG A 100 7.49 -2.12 -8.42
CA ARG A 100 6.59 -0.97 -8.26
C ARG A 100 7.34 0.21 -7.66
N LYS A 101 6.91 1.41 -8.05
CA LYS A 101 7.32 2.66 -7.43
C LYS A 101 6.74 2.74 -6.02
N ALA A 102 7.56 2.42 -5.02
CA ALA A 102 7.10 2.33 -3.65
C ALA A 102 8.14 2.78 -2.63
N GLU A 103 7.66 3.26 -1.49
CA GLU A 103 8.48 3.74 -0.37
C GLU A 103 7.97 3.18 0.96
N LEU A 104 8.92 2.92 1.86
CA LEU A 104 8.61 2.55 3.24
C LEU A 104 8.85 3.79 4.12
N CYS A 105 7.77 4.40 4.57
CA CYS A 105 7.79 5.64 5.34
C CYS A 105 7.69 5.36 6.85
N GLU A 106 8.10 6.34 7.67
CA GLU A 106 8.00 6.23 9.12
C GLU A 106 6.59 6.56 9.61
N THR A 107 5.99 7.63 9.09
CA THR A 107 4.66 8.11 9.50
C THR A 107 3.67 8.19 8.34
N ILE A 108 2.37 8.21 8.67
CA ILE A 108 1.29 8.41 7.68
C ILE A 108 1.46 9.74 6.95
N ASP A 109 1.89 10.80 7.63
CA ASP A 109 2.06 12.12 7.01
C ASP A 109 3.25 12.14 6.05
N ASP A 110 4.36 11.49 6.39
CA ASP A 110 5.49 11.31 5.46
C ASP A 110 5.07 10.53 4.21
N ALA A 111 4.24 9.49 4.40
CA ALA A 111 3.73 8.67 3.30
C ALA A 111 2.81 9.48 2.37
N LYS A 112 1.92 10.31 2.93
CA LYS A 112 1.07 11.23 2.15
C LYS A 112 1.91 12.25 1.37
N GLU A 113 2.90 12.86 2.02
CA GLU A 113 3.80 13.81 1.37
C GLU A 113 4.61 13.16 0.26
N TRP A 114 5.14 11.95 0.47
CA TRP A 114 5.86 11.20 -0.57
C TRP A 114 4.96 10.90 -1.77
N LEU A 115 3.71 10.46 -1.55
CA LEU A 115 2.76 10.21 -2.65
C LEU A 115 2.42 11.50 -3.41
N TYR A 116 2.31 12.63 -2.72
CA TYR A 116 2.19 13.93 -3.37
C TYR A 116 3.44 14.26 -4.22
N GLN A 117 4.65 14.02 -3.74
CA GLN A 117 5.87 14.22 -4.55
C GLN A 117 5.90 13.31 -5.78
N VAL A 118 5.39 12.08 -5.68
CA VAL A 118 5.20 11.18 -6.83
C VAL A 118 4.18 11.75 -7.82
N SER A 119 3.10 12.38 -7.34
CA SER A 119 2.11 13.00 -8.22
C SER A 119 2.67 14.19 -9.00
N GLN A 120 3.58 14.94 -8.37
CA GLN A 120 4.30 16.05 -8.99
C GLN A 120 5.48 15.61 -9.88
N GLY A 121 5.81 14.30 -9.94
CA GLY A 121 6.93 13.77 -10.74
C GLY A 121 8.32 14.05 -10.16
N VAL A 122 8.40 14.39 -8.87
CA VAL A 122 9.67 14.69 -8.17
C VAL A 122 10.35 13.41 -7.65
N LYS A 123 9.54 12.42 -7.28
CA LYS A 123 9.95 11.06 -6.97
C LYS A 123 9.53 10.16 -8.10
#